data_AF-A0A355QG83-F1
#
_entry.id   AF-A0A355QG83-F1
#
_cell.length_a   1.000
_cell.length_b   1.000
_cell.length_c   1.000
_cell.angle_alpha   90.00
_cell.angle_beta   90.00
_cell.angle_gamma   90.00
#
_symmetry.space_group_name_H-M   'P 1'
#
loop_
_entity.id
_entity.type
_entity.pdbx_description
1 polymer ?
#
loop_
_entity_poly.entity_id
_entity_poly.type
_entity_poly.pdbx_seq_one_letter_code
_entity_poly.pdbx_strand_id
1 'polypeptide(L)'
;MDDPTGIAIPRPTQPYAGTTSRLTDDCEPARMVLDGAPKGAPNVVIVLLDDVGFGSFSTFGGPVPAPALERVATDGLRFNQFHTTAICAPTRASLLTGRNHHTVHMG
;
A
#
# COMPACT_ATOMS: atom_id res chain seq x y z
N MET A 1 13.04 8.45 -22.10
CA MET A 1 13.45 9.53 -21.18
C MET A 1 14.25 8.84 -20.10
N ASP A 2 15.53 8.63 -20.40
CA ASP A 2 16.42 7.82 -19.59
C ASP A 2 16.81 8.61 -18.35
N ASP A 3 16.40 8.13 -17.18
CA ASP A 3 16.76 8.70 -15.89
C ASP A 3 18.22 8.33 -15.57
N PRO A 4 19.15 9.30 -15.56
CA PRO A 4 20.57 9.06 -15.34
C PRO A 4 20.91 8.59 -13.91
N THR A 5 19.92 8.51 -13.01
CA THR A 5 20.08 8.00 -11.63
C THR A 5 19.79 6.50 -11.48
N GLY A 6 19.11 5.88 -12.46
CA GLY A 6 18.65 4.50 -12.36
C GLY A 6 17.46 4.27 -11.43
N ILE A 7 16.71 5.32 -11.07
CA ILE A 7 15.62 5.29 -10.07
C ILE A 7 14.28 5.67 -10.74
N ALA A 8 14.00 5.13 -11.93
CA ALA A 8 12.68 5.28 -12.52
C ALA A 8 11.68 4.42 -11.72
N ILE A 9 10.75 5.06 -11.00
CA ILE A 9 9.62 4.41 -10.31
C ILE A 9 8.33 4.68 -11.11
N PRO A 10 7.46 3.66 -11.30
CA PRO A 10 7.59 2.30 -10.79
C PRO A 10 8.59 1.47 -11.58
N ARG A 11 9.36 0.63 -10.87
CA ARG A 11 10.23 -0.36 -11.50
C ARG A 11 9.36 -1.36 -12.28
N PRO A 12 9.76 -1.78 -13.49
CA PRO A 12 9.05 -2.82 -14.21
C PRO A 12 8.97 -4.09 -13.37
N THR A 13 7.83 -4.78 -13.41
CA THR A 13 7.71 -6.10 -12.82
C THR A 13 8.66 -7.05 -13.56
N GLN A 14 9.59 -7.66 -12.82
CA GLN A 14 10.47 -8.69 -13.38
C GLN A 14 9.63 -9.90 -13.82
N PRO A 15 10.01 -10.60 -14.91
CA PRO A 15 9.38 -11.87 -15.25
C PRO A 15 9.42 -12.86 -14.08
N TYR A 16 8.35 -13.63 -13.92
CA TYR A 16 8.33 -14.68 -12.89
C TYR A 16 9.43 -15.70 -13.18
N ALA A 17 10.34 -15.89 -12.24
CA ALA A 17 11.52 -16.75 -12.40
C ALA A 17 11.27 -18.22 -12.01
N GLY A 18 10.09 -18.52 -11.46
CA GLY A 18 9.71 -19.87 -11.06
C GLY A 18 8.99 -20.59 -12.19
N THR A 19 8.54 -21.81 -11.90
CA THR A 19 7.73 -22.60 -12.84
C THR A 19 6.29 -22.67 -12.35
N THR A 20 5.34 -22.50 -13.27
CA THR A 20 3.91 -22.67 -13.01
C THR A 20 3.40 -23.87 -13.78
N SER A 21 2.87 -24.84 -13.06
CA SER A 21 2.26 -26.06 -13.58
C SER A 21 0.80 -26.17 -13.12
N ARG A 22 0.12 -27.25 -13.52
CA ARG A 22 -1.27 -27.49 -13.14
C ARG A 22 -1.42 -27.76 -11.64
N LEU A 23 -0.51 -28.53 -11.05
CA LEU A 23 -0.52 -28.90 -9.64
C LEU A 23 0.56 -28.12 -8.91
N THR A 24 0.27 -27.75 -7.65
CA THR A 24 1.21 -27.00 -6.80
C THR A 24 2.52 -27.75 -6.60
N ASP A 25 2.47 -29.08 -6.53
CA ASP A 25 3.65 -29.94 -6.32
C ASP A 25 4.60 -29.93 -7.53
N ASP A 26 4.10 -29.56 -8.71
CA ASP A 26 4.87 -29.44 -9.96
C ASP A 26 5.35 -28.00 -10.23
N CYS A 27 5.15 -27.09 -9.27
CA CYS A 27 5.57 -25.68 -9.35
C CYS A 27 6.85 -25.45 -8.54
N GLU A 28 7.76 -24.67 -9.09
CA GLU A 28 8.90 -24.12 -8.35
C GLU A 28 8.65 -22.65 -8.01
N PRO A 29 8.64 -22.25 -6.72
CA PRO A 29 8.40 -20.87 -6.33
C PRO A 29 9.61 -19.98 -6.61
N ALA A 30 9.38 -18.81 -7.19
CA ALA A 30 10.38 -17.75 -7.18
C ALA A 30 10.36 -17.02 -5.84
N ARG A 31 11.51 -16.92 -5.17
CA ARG A 31 11.64 -16.05 -4.00
C ARG A 31 11.52 -14.59 -4.44
N MET A 32 10.60 -13.84 -3.83
CA MET A 32 10.55 -12.40 -3.97
C MET A 32 11.78 -11.78 -3.30
N VAL A 33 12.64 -11.14 -4.10
CA VAL A 33 13.75 -10.33 -3.60
C VAL A 33 13.32 -8.87 -3.68
N LEU A 34 13.19 -8.25 -2.52
CA LEU A 34 12.98 -6.80 -2.43
C LEU A 34 14.35 -6.16 -2.32
N ASP A 35 14.62 -5.19 -3.20
CA ASP A 35 15.82 -4.37 -3.07
C ASP A 35 15.75 -3.60 -1.74
N GLY A 36 16.83 -3.63 -0.98
CA GLY A 36 16.93 -2.86 0.25
C GLY A 36 16.80 -1.36 -0.03
N ALA A 37 16.21 -0.62 0.90
CA ALA A 37 16.21 0.84 0.83
C ALA A 37 17.67 1.36 0.86
N PRO A 38 17.97 2.49 0.21
CA PRO A 38 19.29 3.11 0.28
C PRO A 38 19.75 3.33 1.72
N LYS A 39 21.06 3.28 1.97
CA LYS A 39 21.61 3.53 3.30
C LYS A 39 21.17 4.90 3.82
N GLY A 40 20.56 4.91 5.01
CA GLY A 40 20.06 6.14 5.64
C GLY A 40 18.65 6.55 5.20
N ALA A 41 17.98 5.80 4.33
CA ALA A 41 16.57 6.03 4.02
C ALA A 41 15.69 5.76 5.27
N PRO A 42 14.62 6.54 5.48
CA PRO A 42 13.69 6.30 6.57
C PRO A 42 12.89 5.01 6.34
N ASN A 43 12.50 4.36 7.43
CA ASN A 43 11.50 3.30 7.36
C ASN A 43 10.12 3.92 7.19
N VAL A 44 9.35 3.43 6.23
CA VAL A 44 7.96 3.83 6.01
C VAL A 44 7.05 2.65 6.35
N VAL A 45 6.10 2.86 7.25
CA VAL A 45 5.11 1.84 7.64
C VAL A 45 3.72 2.37 7.31
N ILE A 46 2.97 1.60 6.53
CA ILE A 46 1.57 1.90 6.19
C ILE A 46 0.69 0.93 6.97
N VAL A 47 -0.16 1.46 7.85
CA VAL A 47 -1.20 0.70 8.53
C VAL A 47 -2.53 1.04 7.87
N LEU A 48 -3.11 0.08 7.15
CA LEU A 48 -4.41 0.22 6.49
C LEU A 48 -5.42 -0.67 7.20
N LEU A 49 -6.53 -0.08 7.64
CA LEU A 49 -7.64 -0.80 8.25
C LEU A 49 -8.75 -1.00 7.20
N ASP A 50 -9.33 -2.19 7.17
CA ASP A 50 -10.40 -2.54 6.22
C ASP A 50 -11.76 -2.20 6.81
N ASP A 51 -12.66 -1.64 5.99
CA ASP A 51 -14.05 -1.29 6.35
C ASP A 51 -14.23 -0.44 7.62
N VAL A 52 -13.21 0.35 7.99
CA VAL A 52 -13.31 1.29 9.12
C VAL A 52 -13.89 2.63 8.65
N GLY A 53 -14.99 3.03 9.28
CA GLY A 53 -15.63 4.32 9.06
C GLY A 53 -14.84 5.48 9.67
N PHE A 54 -14.91 6.65 9.02
CA PHE A 54 -14.22 7.88 9.47
C PHE A 54 -14.50 8.24 10.94
N GLY A 55 -15.76 8.09 11.36
CA GLY A 55 -16.22 8.40 12.73
C GLY A 55 -16.18 7.22 13.70
N SER A 56 -15.45 6.13 13.40
CA SER A 56 -15.41 4.96 14.29
C SER A 56 -14.58 5.22 15.55
N PHE A 57 -13.41 5.83 15.42
CA PHE A 57 -12.46 6.02 16.53
C PHE A 57 -12.51 7.41 17.16
N SER A 58 -12.17 7.47 18.44
CA SER A 58 -12.06 8.71 19.24
C SER A 58 -11.18 9.79 18.62
N THR A 59 -10.19 9.42 17.80
CA THR A 59 -9.32 10.35 17.05
C THR A 59 -10.07 11.34 16.15
N PHE A 60 -11.28 10.98 15.71
CA PHE A 60 -12.19 11.81 14.92
C PHE A 60 -13.56 12.00 15.61
N GLY A 61 -13.64 11.81 16.93
CA GLY A 61 -14.87 12.00 17.72
C GLY A 61 -15.80 10.77 17.77
N GLY A 62 -15.32 9.60 17.32
CA GLY A 62 -16.05 8.34 17.39
C GLY A 62 -16.11 7.74 18.79
N PRO A 63 -17.00 6.75 19.01
CA PRO A 63 -17.21 6.14 20.32
C PRO A 63 -16.14 5.11 20.71
N VAL A 64 -15.33 4.62 19.77
CA VAL A 64 -14.34 3.56 20.04
C VAL A 64 -13.02 4.17 20.51
N PRO A 65 -12.57 3.90 21.75
CA PRO A 65 -11.27 4.36 22.22
C PRO A 65 -10.13 3.69 21.44
N ALA A 66 -9.17 4.48 20.96
CA ALA A 66 -8.01 3.99 20.23
C ALA A 66 -6.70 4.65 20.68
N PRO A 67 -6.20 4.35 21.90
CA PRO A 67 -5.08 5.07 22.49
C PRO A 67 -3.79 5.01 21.66
N ALA A 68 -3.56 3.92 20.91
CA ALA A 68 -2.43 3.83 20.00
C ALA A 68 -2.55 4.79 18.81
N LEU A 69 -3.75 4.91 18.22
CA LEU A 69 -4.01 5.85 17.12
C LEU A 69 -3.99 7.30 17.62
N GLU A 70 -4.50 7.56 18.82
CA GLU A 70 -4.45 8.88 19.46
C GLU A 70 -3.01 9.36 19.67
N ARG A 71 -2.10 8.48 20.11
CA ARG A 71 -0.68 8.82 20.23
C ARG A 71 -0.07 9.21 18.89
N VAL A 72 -0.31 8.42 17.84
CA VAL A 72 0.17 8.73 16.49
C VAL A 72 -0.42 10.05 15.97
N ALA A 73 -1.69 10.32 16.24
CA ALA A 73 -2.37 11.53 15.82
C ALA A 73 -1.91 12.79 16.58
N THR A 74 -1.56 12.68 17.86
CA THR A 74 -1.02 13.78 18.68
C THR A 74 0.40 14.15 18.25
N ASP A 75 1.23 13.15 17.96
CA ASP A 75 2.63 13.36 17.55
C ASP A 75 2.78 13.63 16.04
N GLY A 76 1.66 13.71 15.30
CA GLY A 76 1.64 13.75 13.84
C GLY A 76 0.55 14.63 13.26
N LEU A 77 0.09 14.25 12.05
CA LEU A 77 -0.95 14.97 11.31
C LEU A 77 -2.22 14.14 11.20
N ARG A 78 -3.37 14.83 11.17
CA ARG A 78 -4.69 14.25 10.90
C ARG A 78 -5.30 14.89 9.66
N PHE A 79 -5.83 14.07 8.77
CA PHE A 79 -6.54 14.52 7.58
C PHE A 79 -8.04 14.27 7.77
N ASN A 80 -8.85 15.33 7.69
CA ASN A 80 -10.31 15.26 7.79
C ASN A 80 -11.01 15.19 6.41
N GLN A 81 -10.23 15.16 5.33
CA GLN A 81 -10.68 15.10 3.94
C GLN A 81 -9.88 14.06 3.14
N PHE A 82 -9.71 12.88 3.74
CA PHE A 82 -9.09 11.73 3.09
C PHE A 82 -10.17 10.89 2.40
N HIS A 83 -10.08 10.72 1.08
CA HIS A 83 -11.10 10.07 0.27
C HIS A 83 -10.60 8.72 -0.24
N THR A 84 -11.41 7.68 -0.07
CA THR A 84 -11.23 6.37 -0.69
C THR A 84 -12.26 6.17 -1.79
N THR A 85 -12.12 5.08 -2.54
CA THR A 85 -13.17 4.61 -3.44
C THR A 85 -14.22 3.83 -2.63
N ALA A 86 -15.37 3.52 -3.21
CA ALA A 86 -16.45 2.83 -2.50
C ALA A 86 -16.18 1.33 -2.24
N ILE A 87 -15.11 0.74 -2.81
CA ILE A 87 -14.81 -0.69 -2.73
C ILE A 87 -13.33 -0.92 -2.39
N CYS A 88 -13.04 -2.01 -1.69
CA CYS A 88 -11.71 -2.35 -1.16
C CYS A 88 -10.65 -2.44 -2.27
N ALA A 89 -10.94 -3.19 -3.34
CA ALA A 89 -10.01 -3.43 -4.45
C ALA A 89 -9.56 -2.14 -5.18
N PRO A 90 -10.47 -1.27 -5.66
CA PRO A 90 -10.06 -0.02 -6.31
C PRO A 90 -9.34 0.97 -5.37
N THR A 91 -9.69 1.00 -4.08
CA THR A 91 -8.97 1.79 -3.07
C THR A 91 -7.52 1.33 -2.95
N ARG A 92 -7.31 0.01 -2.80
CA ARG A 92 -5.98 -0.59 -2.69
C ARG A 92 -5.17 -0.42 -3.97
N ALA A 93 -5.80 -0.58 -5.13
CA ALA A 93 -5.15 -0.35 -6.42
C ALA A 93 -4.66 1.09 -6.55
N SER A 94 -5.48 2.07 -6.15
CA SER A 94 -5.09 3.48 -6.19
C SER A 94 -3.94 3.79 -5.22
N LEU A 95 -3.98 3.22 -4.00
CA LEU A 95 -2.93 3.36 -3.00
C LEU A 95 -1.59 2.79 -3.49
N LEU A 96 -1.59 1.59 -4.07
CA LEU A 96 -0.36 0.89 -4.49
C LEU A 96 0.28 1.51 -5.73
N THR A 97 -0.52 2.11 -6.61
CA THR A 97 -0.05 2.59 -7.92
C THR A 97 0.11 4.11 -8.00
N GLY A 98 -0.45 4.85 -7.04
CA GLY A 98 -0.52 6.31 -7.07
C GLY A 98 -1.38 6.85 -8.23
N ARG A 99 -2.27 6.03 -8.79
CA ARG A 99 -3.08 6.36 -9.96
C ARG A 99 -4.57 6.21 -9.65
N ASN A 100 -5.40 6.90 -10.43
CA ASN A 100 -6.85 6.70 -10.33
C ASN A 100 -7.23 5.26 -10.74
N HIS A 101 -8.15 4.64 -10.00
CA HIS A 101 -8.59 3.26 -10.21
C HIS A 101 -9.01 2.91 -11.67
N HIS A 102 -9.52 3.88 -12.44
CA HIS A 102 -9.92 3.65 -13.83
C HIS A 102 -8.71 3.44 -14.75
N THR A 103 -7.60 4.12 -14.47
CA THR A 103 -6.37 4.04 -15.26
C THR A 103 -5.60 2.74 -15.04
N VAL A 104 -6.00 1.97 -14.01
CA VAL A 104 -5.41 0.67 -13.67
C VAL A 104 -6.42 -0.47 -13.80
N HIS A 105 -7.50 -0.26 -14.55
CA HIS A 105 -8.51 -1.26 -14.88
C HIS A 105 -9.22 -1.86 -13.65
N MET A 106 -9.43 -1.05 -12.61
CA MET A 106 -10.14 -1.41 -11.39
C MET A 106 -11.41 -0.55 -11.29
N GLY A 107 -12.31 -0.69 -12.26
CA GLY A 107 -13.57 0.06 -12.38
C GLY A 107 -14.79 -0.84 -12.31
#